data_AF-A0A2V8QMX9-F1
#
_entry.id   AF-A0A2V8QMX9-F1
#
_cell.length_a   1.000
_cell.length_b   1.000
_cell.length_c   1.000
_cell.angle_alpha   90.00
_cell.angle_beta   90.00
_cell.angle_gamma   90.00
#
_symmetry.space_group_name_H-M   'P 1'
#
loop_
_entity.id
_entity.type
_entity.pdbx_description
1 polymer ?
#
loop_
_entity_poly.entity_id
_entity_poly.type
_entity_poly.pdbx_seq_one_letter_code
_entity_poly.pdbx_strand_id
1 'polypeptide(L)'
;MMSIIRVDADRSTHWELVSPAHAGADAAALGAVDVAVLDGFAALQAEGEPDLIVELIDLYLEDAPRKVASMLEAVALADEGALGRAAHSLKGSSASLGAGQVAALCGELERTGDDGSFEWAGALLARMGQELERARRVFAAERQKRL
;
A
#
# COMPACT_ATOMS: atom_id res chain seq x y z
N MET A 1 20.88 13.69 7.89
CA MET A 1 21.11 12.32 8.40
C MET A 1 19.97 11.47 7.85
N MET A 2 20.24 10.59 6.88
CA MET A 2 19.23 9.75 6.21
C MET A 2 18.60 8.78 7.23
N SER A 3 17.28 8.83 7.39
CA SER A 3 16.52 7.83 8.17
C SER A 3 16.28 6.60 7.31
N ILE A 4 16.84 5.46 7.72
CA ILE A 4 16.68 4.16 7.07
C ILE A 4 15.53 3.42 7.77
N ILE A 5 14.55 2.96 6.98
CA ILE A 5 13.47 2.06 7.43
C ILE A 5 14.10 0.69 7.69
N ARG A 6 13.98 0.16 8.91
CA ARG A 6 14.26 -1.24 9.22
C ARG A 6 12.95 -2.03 9.17
N VAL A 7 12.92 -3.08 8.36
CA VAL A 7 11.88 -4.12 8.44
C VAL A 7 12.49 -5.25 9.27
N ASP A 8 12.10 -5.35 10.53
CA ASP A 8 12.43 -6.51 11.37
C ASP A 8 11.45 -7.65 11.07
N ALA A 9 11.99 -8.81 10.70
CA ALA A 9 11.26 -9.96 10.18
C ALA A 9 10.54 -10.82 11.24
N ASP A 10 10.40 -10.37 12.49
CA ASP A 10 10.06 -11.27 13.62
C ASP A 10 8.98 -10.77 14.60
N ARG A 11 8.20 -9.72 14.33
CA ARG A 11 7.12 -9.35 15.27
C ARG A 11 5.79 -9.03 14.59
N SER A 12 4.91 -10.01 14.65
CA SER A 12 3.46 -9.85 14.56
C SER A 12 3.00 -8.63 15.40
N THR A 13 2.23 -7.76 14.77
CA THR A 13 1.30 -6.82 15.43
C THR A 13 1.90 -5.65 16.22
N HIS A 14 2.89 -4.91 15.70
CA HIS A 14 3.16 -3.57 16.26
C HIS A 14 3.69 -2.57 15.22
N TRP A 15 2.93 -1.49 15.02
CA TRP A 15 3.29 -0.32 14.24
C TRP A 15 3.83 0.71 15.23
N GLU A 16 5.14 0.83 15.39
CA GLU A 16 5.71 1.78 16.34
C GLU A 16 5.88 3.16 15.68
N LEU A 17 5.12 4.11 16.23
CA LEU A 17 4.91 5.49 15.80
C LEU A 17 6.17 6.35 15.83
N VAL A 18 6.41 7.10 14.76
CA VAL A 18 7.09 8.41 14.85
C VAL A 18 6.06 9.50 14.51
N SER A 19 5.72 10.31 15.52
CA SER A 19 4.92 11.54 15.38
C SER A 19 5.85 12.77 15.26
N PRO A 20 5.49 13.75 14.41
CA PRO A 20 4.74 14.90 14.94
C PRO A 20 3.60 15.42 14.03
N ALA A 21 2.65 16.12 14.68
CA ALA A 21 1.58 17.02 14.17
C ALA A 21 0.29 16.39 13.57
N HIS A 22 -0.66 16.10 14.47
CA HIS A 22 -2.00 15.52 14.24
C HIS A 22 -3.07 16.50 13.71
N ALA A 23 -2.74 17.40 12.79
CA ALA A 23 -3.77 18.24 12.13
C ALA A 23 -3.55 18.39 10.62
N GLY A 24 -2.30 18.35 10.15
CA GLY A 24 -1.99 18.32 8.72
C GLY A 24 -2.04 16.93 8.09
N ALA A 25 -1.94 15.87 8.90
CA ALA A 25 -1.89 14.48 8.42
C ALA A 25 -3.26 13.94 7.97
N ASP A 26 -4.36 14.36 8.61
CA ASP A 26 -5.71 13.91 8.25
C ASP A 26 -6.16 14.47 6.90
N ALA A 27 -5.95 15.76 6.65
CA ALA A 27 -6.26 16.38 5.36
C ALA A 27 -5.48 15.74 4.20
N ALA A 28 -4.25 15.30 4.47
CA ALA A 28 -3.39 14.68 3.47
C ALA A 28 -3.69 13.18 3.29
N ALA A 29 -4.39 12.54 4.24
CA ALA A 29 -4.91 11.18 4.10
C ALA A 29 -6.24 11.17 3.32
N LEU A 30 -7.09 12.19 3.47
CA LEU A 30 -8.41 12.29 2.80
C LEU A 30 -8.39 12.21 1.26
N GLY A 31 -7.22 12.31 0.62
CA GLY A 31 -7.05 12.13 -0.83
C GLY A 31 -6.23 10.90 -1.24
N ALA A 32 -5.89 10.00 -0.32
CA ALA A 32 -5.03 8.85 -0.59
C ALA A 32 -5.78 7.67 -1.23
N VAL A 33 -7.09 7.58 -0.99
CA VAL A 33 -7.98 6.55 -1.53
C VAL A 33 -9.21 7.23 -2.12
N ASP A 34 -9.56 6.87 -3.35
CA ASP A 34 -10.86 7.23 -3.92
C ASP A 34 -11.96 6.35 -3.31
N VAL A 35 -12.65 6.88 -2.30
CA VAL A 35 -13.71 6.15 -1.58
C VAL A 35 -14.90 5.84 -2.49
N ALA A 36 -15.12 6.59 -3.58
CA ALA A 36 -16.18 6.27 -4.53
C ALA A 36 -15.94 4.93 -5.25
N VAL A 37 -14.67 4.51 -5.39
CA VAL A 37 -14.32 3.18 -5.89
C VAL A 37 -14.80 2.11 -4.92
N LEU A 38 -14.61 2.31 -3.60
CA LEU A 38 -15.10 1.39 -2.58
C LEU A 38 -16.63 1.31 -2.59
N ASP A 39 -17.31 2.45 -2.66
CA ASP A 39 -18.78 2.49 -2.72
C ASP A 39 -19.34 1.81 -3.97
N GLY A 40 -18.59 1.78 -5.07
CA GLY A 40 -18.93 1.02 -6.27
C GLY A 40 -19.09 -0.49 -6.04
N PHE A 41 -18.41 -1.06 -5.03
CA PHE A 41 -18.55 -2.47 -4.67
C PHE A 41 -19.82 -2.76 -3.87
N ALA A 42 -20.51 -1.74 -3.32
CA ALA A 42 -21.72 -1.95 -2.53
C ALA A 42 -22.84 -2.62 -3.35
N ALA A 43 -22.87 -2.40 -4.67
CA ALA A 43 -23.82 -3.05 -5.58
C ALA A 43 -23.56 -4.57 -5.77
N LEU A 44 -22.37 -5.05 -5.38
CA LEU A 44 -21.99 -6.47 -5.47
C LEU A 44 -22.22 -7.22 -4.14
N GLN A 45 -22.70 -6.52 -3.10
CA GLN A 45 -23.01 -7.14 -1.81
C GLN A 45 -24.10 -8.20 -1.95
N ALA A 46 -23.81 -9.41 -1.50
CA ALA A 46 -24.81 -10.47 -1.39
C ALA A 46 -25.57 -10.36 -0.05
N GLU A 47 -26.88 -10.59 -0.09
CA GLU A 47 -27.71 -10.63 1.11
C GLU A 47 -27.29 -11.79 2.02
N GLY A 48 -27.03 -11.49 3.29
CA GLY A 48 -26.66 -12.48 4.30
C GLY A 48 -25.17 -12.83 4.38
N GLU A 49 -24.34 -12.27 3.50
CA GLU A 49 -22.88 -12.42 3.54
C GLU A 49 -22.20 -11.27 4.34
N PRO A 50 -20.94 -11.45 4.79
CA PRO A 50 -20.14 -10.37 5.36
C PRO A 50 -20.06 -9.15 4.43
N ASP A 51 -19.79 -7.96 5.00
CA ASP A 51 -19.62 -6.73 4.21
C ASP A 51 -18.41 -6.89 3.27
N LEU A 52 -18.68 -6.95 1.96
CA LEU A 52 -17.68 -7.18 0.92
C LEU A 52 -16.57 -6.12 0.95
N ILE A 53 -16.91 -4.87 1.28
CA ILE A 53 -15.94 -3.78 1.30
C ILE A 53 -15.01 -3.95 2.51
N VAL A 54 -15.52 -4.40 3.65
CA VAL A 54 -14.69 -4.78 4.80
C VAL A 54 -13.72 -5.92 4.43
N GLU A 55 -14.19 -6.96 3.75
CA GLU A 55 -13.35 -8.08 3.32
C GLU A 55 -12.25 -7.66 2.34
N LEU A 56 -12.59 -6.84 1.35
CA LEU A 56 -11.64 -6.32 0.37
C LEU A 56 -10.57 -5.43 1.02
N ILE A 57 -10.97 -4.58 1.97
CA ILE A 57 -10.03 -3.78 2.77
C ILE A 57 -9.11 -4.69 3.58
N ASP A 58 -9.65 -5.69 4.27
CA ASP A 58 -8.85 -6.59 5.12
C ASP A 58 -7.82 -7.37 4.29
N LEU A 59 -8.24 -7.91 3.14
CA LEU A 59 -7.33 -8.58 2.21
C LEU A 59 -6.20 -7.67 1.75
N TYR A 60 -6.50 -6.42 1.41
CA TYR A 60 -5.48 -5.45 0.99
C TYR A 60 -4.50 -5.12 2.12
N LEU A 61 -5.02 -4.87 3.33
CA LEU A 61 -4.21 -4.53 4.50
C LEU A 61 -3.30 -5.68 4.94
N GLU A 62 -3.70 -6.93 4.70
CA GLU A 62 -2.88 -8.11 4.93
C GLU A 62 -1.81 -8.31 3.84
N ASP A 63 -2.17 -8.14 2.57
CA ASP A 63 -1.26 -8.47 1.46
C ASP A 63 -0.23 -7.37 1.16
N ALA A 64 -0.61 -6.09 1.26
CA ALA A 64 0.25 -4.98 0.87
C ALA A 64 1.62 -4.96 1.59
N PRO A 65 1.71 -5.17 2.93
CA PRO A 65 3.00 -5.22 3.62
C PRO A 65 3.91 -6.35 3.12
N ARG A 66 3.33 -7.51 2.78
CA ARG A 66 4.08 -8.66 2.25
C ARG A 66 4.68 -8.33 0.89
N LYS A 67 3.91 -7.66 0.02
CA LYS A 67 4.39 -7.22 -1.30
C LYS A 67 5.49 -6.16 -1.19
N VAL A 68 5.39 -5.23 -0.25
CA VAL A 68 6.46 -4.25 0.02
C VAL A 68 7.74 -4.95 0.48
N ALA A 69 7.64 -5.90 1.41
CA ALA A 69 8.79 -6.67 1.87
C ALA A 69 9.48 -7.41 0.70
N SER A 70 8.71 -8.05 -0.18
CA SER A 70 9.25 -8.70 -1.39
C SER A 70 9.93 -7.72 -2.35
N MET A 71 9.42 -6.50 -2.50
CA MET A 71 10.09 -5.48 -3.32
C MET A 71 11.40 -5.00 -2.69
N LEU A 72 11.44 -4.83 -1.37
CA LEU A 72 12.67 -4.46 -0.65
C LEU A 72 13.75 -5.54 -0.79
N GLU A 73 13.37 -6.81 -0.66
CA GLU A 73 14.27 -7.94 -0.88
C GLU A 73 14.76 -8.01 -2.33
N ALA A 74 13.86 -7.84 -3.31
CA ALA A 74 14.23 -7.82 -4.72
C ALA A 74 15.24 -6.72 -5.06
N VAL A 75 15.08 -5.51 -4.49
CA VAL A 75 16.07 -4.44 -4.64
C VAL A 75 17.40 -4.80 -3.99
N ALA A 76 17.39 -5.40 -2.80
CA ALA A 76 18.62 -5.82 -2.11
C ALA A 76 19.40 -6.90 -2.89
N LEU A 77 18.69 -7.76 -3.61
CA LEU A 77 19.26 -8.84 -4.43
C LEU A 77 19.50 -8.45 -5.89
N ALA A 78 19.14 -7.22 -6.28
CA ALA A 78 19.11 -6.79 -7.69
C ALA A 78 18.30 -7.74 -8.60
N ASP A 79 17.20 -8.30 -8.10
CA ASP A 79 16.28 -9.18 -8.86
C ASP A 79 15.15 -8.35 -9.49
N GLU A 80 15.41 -7.88 -10.71
CA GLU A 80 14.48 -7.10 -11.53
C GLU A 80 13.14 -7.81 -11.74
N GLY A 81 13.18 -9.12 -11.99
CA GLY A 81 11.99 -9.91 -12.24
C GLY A 81 11.11 -10.04 -10.98
N ALA A 82 11.73 -10.25 -9.81
CA ALA A 82 11.00 -10.27 -8.54
C ALA A 82 10.42 -8.90 -8.18
N LEU A 83 11.18 -7.82 -8.42
CA LEU A 83 10.71 -6.46 -8.20
C LEU A 83 9.47 -6.16 -9.07
N GLY A 84 9.56 -6.45 -10.38
CA GLY A 84 8.47 -6.25 -11.32
C GLY A 84 7.21 -7.02 -10.96
N ARG A 85 7.33 -8.32 -10.61
CA ARG A 85 6.18 -9.15 -10.20
C ARG A 85 5.51 -8.64 -8.93
N ALA A 86 6.29 -8.28 -7.90
CA ALA A 86 5.75 -7.79 -6.65
C ALA A 86 5.08 -6.43 -6.82
N ALA A 87 5.69 -5.53 -7.60
CA ALA A 87 5.11 -4.23 -7.94
C ALA A 87 3.83 -4.36 -8.76
N HIS A 88 3.82 -5.21 -9.80
CA HIS A 88 2.64 -5.46 -10.64
C HIS A 88 1.45 -5.97 -9.81
N SER A 89 1.70 -6.92 -8.90
CA SER A 89 0.66 -7.45 -8.01
C SER A 89 0.06 -6.37 -7.12
N LEU A 90 0.89 -5.54 -6.47
CA LEU A 90 0.40 -4.48 -5.58
C LEU A 90 -0.27 -3.33 -6.35
N LYS A 91 0.17 -3.06 -7.59
CA LYS A 91 -0.45 -2.09 -8.49
C LYS A 91 -1.91 -2.44 -8.77
N GLY A 92 -2.16 -3.70 -9.13
CA GLY A 92 -3.51 -4.17 -9.46
C GLY A 92 -4.48 -4.07 -8.28
N SER A 93 -4.06 -4.51 -7.10
CA SER A 93 -4.90 -4.43 -5.89
C SER A 93 -5.11 -2.97 -5.45
N SER A 94 -4.08 -2.13 -5.51
CA SER A 94 -4.18 -0.71 -5.15
C SER A 94 -5.09 0.07 -6.12
N ALA A 95 -4.98 -0.19 -7.43
CA ALA A 95 -5.84 0.45 -8.42
C ALA A 95 -7.30 0.03 -8.24
N SER A 96 -7.55 -1.26 -8.02
CA SER A 96 -8.90 -1.81 -7.82
C SER A 96 -9.63 -1.22 -6.60
N LEU A 97 -8.88 -0.77 -5.58
CA LEU A 97 -9.43 -0.23 -4.34
C LEU A 97 -9.33 1.29 -4.24
N GLY A 98 -8.95 1.98 -5.33
CA GLY A 98 -8.88 3.44 -5.36
C GLY A 98 -7.62 4.04 -4.72
N ALA A 99 -6.63 3.23 -4.31
CA ALA A 99 -5.33 3.69 -3.82
C ALA A 99 -4.40 4.08 -5.00
N GLY A 100 -4.82 5.10 -5.75
CA GLY A 100 -4.22 5.46 -7.04
C GLY A 100 -2.73 5.84 -6.99
N GLN A 101 -2.29 6.53 -5.93
CA GLN A 101 -0.89 6.94 -5.78
C GLN A 101 0.04 5.75 -5.51
N VAL A 102 -0.43 4.75 -4.74
CA VAL A 102 0.31 3.50 -4.54
C VAL A 102 0.42 2.76 -5.88
N ALA A 103 -0.67 2.67 -6.65
CA ALA A 103 -0.67 2.03 -7.96
C ALA A 103 0.30 2.72 -8.95
N ALA A 104 0.35 4.05 -8.95
CA ALA A 104 1.25 4.82 -9.80
C ALA A 104 2.73 4.53 -9.47
N LEU A 105 3.10 4.52 -8.19
CA LEU A 105 4.46 4.23 -7.73
C LEU A 105 4.87 2.79 -8.04
N CYS A 106 3.96 1.82 -7.90
CA CYS A 106 4.21 0.46 -8.34
C CYS A 106 4.46 0.38 -9.85
N GLY A 107 3.76 1.18 -10.66
CA GLY A 107 4.02 1.27 -12.10
C GLY A 107 5.36 1.94 -12.46
N GLU A 108 5.91 2.78 -11.60
CA GLU A 108 7.29 3.30 -11.73
C GLU A 108 8.32 2.23 -11.36
N LEU A 109 8.08 1.46 -10.30
CA LEU A 109 8.95 0.35 -9.88
C LEU A 109 8.98 -0.79 -10.90
N GLU A 110 7.83 -1.12 -11.50
CA GLU A 110 7.71 -2.13 -12.58
C GLU A 110 8.61 -1.76 -13.76
N ARG A 111 8.59 -0.48 -14.19
CA ARG A 111 9.45 0.03 -15.27
C ARG A 111 10.93 0.12 -14.89
N THR A 112 11.23 0.38 -13.62
CA THR A 112 12.62 0.44 -13.12
C THR A 112 13.28 -0.93 -13.17
N GLY A 113 12.51 -2.01 -12.98
CA GLY A 113 12.98 -3.38 -13.18
C GLY A 113 13.42 -3.65 -14.63
N ASP A 114 12.77 -3.04 -15.62
CA ASP A 114 13.10 -3.26 -17.04
C ASP A 114 14.39 -2.51 -17.48
N ASP A 115 14.72 -1.39 -16.83
CA ASP A 115 15.86 -0.52 -17.19
C ASP A 115 17.14 -0.79 -16.36
N GLY A 116 17.10 -1.73 -15.41
CA GLY A 116 18.25 -2.14 -14.57
C GLY A 116 18.77 -1.08 -13.59
N SER A 117 18.04 0.01 -13.37
CA SER A 117 18.50 1.15 -12.55
C SER A 117 17.94 1.11 -11.12
N PHE A 118 18.49 0.25 -10.26
CA PHE A 118 18.12 0.15 -8.84
C PHE A 118 18.37 1.40 -8.00
N GLU A 119 19.14 2.37 -8.50
CA GLU A 119 19.47 3.63 -7.81
C GLU A 119 18.20 4.41 -7.39
N TRP A 120 17.15 4.36 -8.20
CA TRP A 120 15.88 5.07 -7.93
C TRP A 120 14.86 4.24 -7.17
N ALA A 121 15.00 2.90 -7.18
CA ALA A 121 14.04 1.98 -6.56
C ALA A 121 13.91 2.22 -5.05
N GLY A 122 15.01 2.52 -4.36
CA GLY A 122 14.96 2.83 -2.91
C GLY A 122 14.14 4.08 -2.58
N ALA A 123 14.28 5.15 -3.37
CA ALA A 123 13.52 6.38 -3.19
C ALA A 123 12.02 6.18 -3.48
N LEU A 124 11.71 5.42 -4.54
CA LEU A 124 10.34 5.04 -4.88
C LEU A 124 9.70 4.18 -3.78
N LEU A 125 10.42 3.21 -3.24
CA LEU A 125 9.94 2.37 -2.12
C LEU A 125 9.70 3.17 -0.84
N ALA A 126 10.56 4.13 -0.53
CA ALA A 126 10.36 5.03 0.62
C ALA A 126 9.09 5.88 0.45
N ARG A 127 8.86 6.42 -0.75
CA ARG A 127 7.64 7.17 -1.07
C ARG A 127 6.40 6.28 -1.05
N MET A 128 6.49 5.07 -1.59
CA MET A 128 5.41 4.07 -1.57
C MET A 128 5.01 3.70 -0.15
N GLY A 129 5.96 3.57 0.78
CA GLY A 129 5.68 3.36 2.19
C GLY A 129 4.85 4.50 2.82
N GLN A 130 5.11 5.76 2.44
CA GLN A 130 4.32 6.89 2.91
C GLN A 130 2.90 6.88 2.34
N GLU A 131 2.74 6.59 1.05
CA GLU A 131 1.42 6.52 0.42
C GLU A 131 0.60 5.34 0.92
N LEU A 132 1.24 4.19 1.19
CA LEU A 132 0.59 3.04 1.81
C LEU A 132 0.09 3.34 3.23
N GLU A 133 0.88 4.06 4.04
CA GLU A 133 0.44 4.46 5.38
C GLU A 133 -0.76 5.42 5.32
N ARG A 134 -0.79 6.33 4.33
CA ARG A 134 -1.95 7.21 4.11
C ARG A 134 -3.17 6.40 3.68
N ALA A 135 -3.02 5.49 2.72
CA ALA A 135 -4.10 4.63 2.25
C ALA A 135 -4.63 3.74 3.39
N ARG A 136 -3.74 3.16 4.20
CA ARG A 136 -4.09 2.35 5.38
C ARG A 136 -4.98 3.10 6.36
N ARG A 137 -4.69 4.38 6.62
CA ARG A 137 -5.52 5.20 7.52
C ARG A 137 -6.92 5.40 6.97
N VAL A 138 -7.05 5.69 5.68
CA VAL A 138 -8.37 5.84 5.04
C VAL A 138 -9.12 4.51 5.07
N PHE A 139 -8.49 3.42 4.65
CA PHE A 139 -9.11 2.09 4.68
C PHE A 139 -9.55 1.68 6.09
N ALA A 140 -8.74 1.91 7.11
CA ALA A 140 -9.11 1.62 8.50
C ALA A 140 -10.32 2.45 8.96
N ALA A 141 -10.39 3.73 8.56
CA ALA A 141 -11.53 4.59 8.86
C ALA A 141 -12.80 4.13 8.13
N GLU A 142 -12.72 3.80 6.83
CA GLU A 142 -13.87 3.28 6.07
C GLU A 142 -14.36 1.94 6.60
N ARG A 143 -13.44 1.04 6.96
CA ARG A 143 -13.77 -0.24 7.59
C ARG A 143 -14.51 -0.04 8.90
N GLN A 144 -14.05 0.87 9.77
CA GLN A 144 -14.68 1.11 11.08
C GLN A 144 -16.10 1.68 10.98
N LYS A 145 -16.44 2.40 9.90
CA LYS A 145 -17.80 2.91 9.66
C LYS A 145 -18.81 1.81 9.31
N ARG A 146 -18.32 0.64 8.89
CA ARG A 146 -19.12 -0.48 8.37
C ARG A 146 -19.30 -1.63 9.37
N LEU A 147 -18.64 -1.54 10.53
CA LEU A 147 -18.79 -2.46 11.67
C LEU A 147 -19.78 -1.88 12.68
#